data_AF-A0A8E0S6F6-F1
#
_entry.id   AF-A0A8E0S6F6-F1
#
_cell.length_a   1.000
_cell.length_b   1.000
_cell.length_c   1.000
_cell.angle_alpha   90.00
_cell.angle_beta   90.00
_cell.angle_gamma   90.00
#
_symmetry.space_group_name_H-M   'P 1'
#
loop_
_entity.id
_entity.type
_entity.pdbx_description
1 polymer ?
#
loop_
_entity_poly.entity_id
_entity_poly.type
_entity_poly.pdbx_seq_one_letter_code
_entity_poly.pdbx_strand_id
1 'polypeptide(L)'
;MFCCRSEEYKEQNRINKEIEKQLKRDKKDARRELKLLLLGTGESGKSTFIKQMRIIHGAGYSDEERRTFIKIVYQNIYMAMFTMIRALESLKISYENPANQAYAEAIREIDYESVTSMDPQHVIAIRSLWDDPGIKECYDRRREYQLTDSAKYYLDNLDRISQPDYVPTLQDILRVRVPTTGIVEYPFDLDSIIFRMVDVGGQRSERRKWIHCFESVTSIMFLVALSEYDQVLVESDNEVNHCF
;
A
#
# COMPACT_ATOMS: atom_id res chain seq x y z
N MET A 1 -64.28 -20.63 11.64
CA MET A 1 -63.63 -19.65 12.53
C MET A 1 -62.46 -19.03 11.78
N PHE A 2 -62.77 -18.12 10.85
CA PHE A 2 -61.82 -17.54 9.90
C PHE A 2 -61.38 -16.16 10.40
N CYS A 3 -60.06 -15.98 10.49
CA CYS A 3 -59.33 -14.85 9.92
C CYS A 3 -59.52 -13.45 10.54
N CYS A 4 -58.83 -13.21 11.65
CA CYS A 4 -58.17 -11.93 11.94
C CYS A 4 -56.75 -12.20 12.48
N ARG A 5 -55.88 -12.82 11.67
CA ARG A 5 -54.44 -12.60 11.87
C ARG A 5 -54.21 -11.13 11.55
N SER A 6 -53.77 -10.34 12.54
CA SER A 6 -53.51 -8.91 12.36
C SER A 6 -52.67 -8.69 11.10
N GLU A 7 -52.91 -7.60 10.39
CA GLU A 7 -52.09 -7.17 9.24
C GLU A 7 -50.59 -7.27 9.60
N GLU A 8 -50.22 -6.92 10.83
CA GLU A 8 -48.89 -7.10 11.40
C GLU A 8 -48.38 -8.54 11.36
N TYR A 9 -49.19 -9.54 11.72
CA TYR A 9 -48.75 -10.95 11.68
C TYR A 9 -48.54 -11.45 10.24
N LYS A 10 -49.29 -10.93 9.27
CA LYS A 10 -49.07 -11.23 7.85
C LYS A 10 -47.78 -10.59 7.35
N GLU A 11 -47.53 -9.33 7.72
CA GLU A 11 -46.32 -8.60 7.33
C GLU A 11 -45.07 -9.20 8.00
N GLN A 12 -45.13 -9.55 9.28
CA GLN A 12 -44.05 -10.27 9.98
C GLN A 12 -43.71 -11.60 9.29
N ASN A 13 -44.71 -12.37 8.85
CA ASN A 13 -44.46 -13.60 8.10
C ASN A 13 -43.85 -13.34 6.71
N ARG A 14 -44.19 -12.22 6.07
CA ARG A 14 -43.61 -11.83 4.78
C ARG A 14 -42.14 -11.46 4.96
N ILE A 15 -41.84 -10.63 5.96
CA ILE A 15 -40.47 -10.23 6.32
C ILE A 15 -39.66 -11.48 6.68
N ASN A 16 -40.19 -12.37 7.54
CA ASN A 16 -39.49 -13.57 7.96
C ASN A 16 -39.17 -14.50 6.77
N LYS A 17 -40.11 -14.67 5.83
CA LYS A 17 -39.86 -15.43 4.59
C LYS A 17 -38.78 -14.80 3.71
N GLU A 18 -38.74 -13.47 3.61
CA GLU A 18 -37.70 -12.80 2.82
C GLU A 18 -36.32 -12.92 3.51
N ILE A 19 -36.26 -12.82 4.84
CA ILE A 19 -35.05 -13.07 5.62
C ILE A 19 -34.56 -14.51 5.43
N GLU A 20 -35.43 -15.52 5.55
CA GLU A 20 -35.05 -16.92 5.33
C GLU A 20 -34.54 -17.16 3.91
N LYS A 21 -35.15 -16.52 2.91
CA LYS A 21 -34.73 -16.59 1.52
C LYS A 21 -33.37 -15.95 1.31
N GLN A 22 -33.10 -14.82 1.97
CA GLN A 22 -31.80 -14.15 1.95
C GLN A 22 -30.73 -15.02 2.62
N LEU A 23 -30.99 -15.53 3.83
CA LEU A 23 -30.08 -16.44 4.55
C LEU A 23 -29.72 -17.69 3.73
N LYS A 24 -30.68 -18.25 2.98
CA LYS A 24 -30.44 -19.41 2.12
C LYS A 24 -29.54 -19.08 0.92
N ARG A 25 -29.64 -17.86 0.38
CA ARG A 25 -28.75 -17.36 -0.67
C ARG A 25 -27.36 -17.13 -0.11
N ASP A 26 -27.25 -16.38 0.98
CA ASP A 26 -25.97 -16.08 1.64
C ASP A 26 -25.22 -17.37 2.02
N LYS A 27 -25.93 -18.39 2.52
CA LYS A 27 -25.33 -19.71 2.83
C LYS A 27 -24.83 -20.45 1.59
N LYS A 28 -25.47 -20.26 0.43
CA LYS A 28 -25.04 -20.86 -0.84
C LYS A 28 -23.80 -20.14 -1.37
N ASP A 29 -23.76 -18.82 -1.24
CA ASP A 29 -22.64 -18.00 -1.72
C ASP A 29 -21.42 -18.18 -0.81
N ALA A 30 -21.62 -18.22 0.51
CA ALA A 30 -20.56 -18.53 1.49
C ALA A 30 -19.92 -19.91 1.28
N ARG A 31 -20.64 -20.89 0.70
CA ARG A 31 -20.07 -22.20 0.34
C ARG A 31 -19.17 -22.17 -0.88
N ARG A 32 -19.28 -21.12 -1.71
CA ARG A 32 -18.48 -20.91 -2.92
C ARG A 32 -17.39 -19.86 -2.70
N GLU A 33 -17.37 -19.24 -1.53
CA GLU A 33 -16.36 -18.27 -1.15
C GLU A 33 -15.11 -18.98 -0.64
N LEU A 34 -13.96 -18.68 -1.23
CA LEU A 34 -12.65 -19.13 -0.78
C LEU A 34 -11.90 -17.96 -0.17
N LYS A 35 -11.61 -18.06 1.12
CA LYS A 35 -10.88 -17.03 1.87
C LYS A 35 -9.38 -17.31 1.80
N LEU A 36 -8.63 -16.39 1.21
CA LEU A 36 -7.17 -16.45 1.08
C LEU A 36 -6.54 -15.43 2.02
N LEU A 37 -5.73 -15.89 2.97
CA LEU A 37 -5.03 -15.02 3.91
C LEU A 37 -3.60 -14.75 3.43
N LEU A 38 -3.26 -13.49 3.20
CA LEU A 38 -1.92 -13.06 2.81
C LEU A 38 -1.12 -12.69 4.05
N LEU A 39 -0.05 -13.43 4.31
CA LEU A 39 0.87 -13.21 5.43
C LEU A 39 2.27 -12.86 4.93
N GLY A 40 3.05 -12.17 5.76
CA GLY A 40 4.42 -11.80 5.47
C GLY A 40 4.85 -10.53 6.19
N THR A 41 6.14 -10.28 6.24
CA THR A 41 6.75 -9.08 6.84
C THR A 41 6.22 -7.79 6.22
N GLY A 42 6.47 -6.64 6.86
CA GLY A 42 6.29 -5.35 6.19
C GLY A 42 6.99 -5.37 4.83
N GLU A 43 6.41 -4.75 3.81
CA GLU A 43 7.04 -4.59 2.49
C GLU A 43 7.23 -5.85 1.64
N SER A 44 6.85 -7.04 2.12
CA SER A 44 6.97 -8.31 1.38
C SER A 44 6.13 -8.43 0.09
N GLY A 45 5.39 -7.39 -0.31
CA GLY A 45 4.64 -7.33 -1.56
C GLY A 45 3.17 -7.77 -1.48
N LYS A 46 2.60 -8.00 -0.29
CA LYS A 46 1.18 -8.41 -0.12
C LYS A 46 0.19 -7.50 -0.81
N SER A 47 0.24 -6.20 -0.52
CA SER A 47 -0.66 -5.23 -1.13
C SER A 47 -0.42 -5.10 -2.63
N THR A 48 0.82 -5.28 -3.10
CA THR A 48 1.14 -5.31 -4.53
C THR A 48 0.51 -6.52 -5.22
N PHE A 49 0.53 -7.69 -4.58
CA PHE A 49 -0.14 -8.89 -5.07
C PHE A 49 -1.65 -8.67 -5.20
N ILE A 50 -2.30 -8.06 -4.22
CA ILE A 50 -3.73 -7.72 -4.28
C ILE A 50 -4.02 -6.73 -5.41
N LYS A 51 -3.21 -5.68 -5.56
CA LYS A 51 -3.36 -4.72 -6.66
C LYS A 51 -3.28 -5.42 -8.02
N GLN A 52 -2.39 -6.39 -8.18
CA GLN A 52 -2.30 -7.21 -9.41
C GLN A 52 -3.57 -8.04 -9.62
N MET A 53 -4.09 -8.69 -8.59
CA MET A 53 -5.32 -9.47 -8.69
C MET A 53 -6.50 -8.60 -9.11
N ARG A 54 -6.59 -7.38 -8.59
CA ARG A 54 -7.60 -6.40 -9.01
C ARG A 54 -7.46 -5.97 -10.48
N ILE A 55 -6.23 -5.88 -11.00
CA ILE A 55 -5.95 -5.52 -12.39
C ILE A 55 -6.31 -6.67 -13.34
N ILE A 56 -5.97 -7.91 -12.99
CA ILE A 56 -6.09 -9.07 -13.87
C ILE A 56 -7.51 -9.68 -13.81
N HIS A 57 -8.09 -9.75 -12.62
CA HIS A 57 -9.35 -10.47 -12.37
C HIS A 57 -10.48 -9.57 -11.84
N GLY A 58 -10.19 -8.31 -11.53
CA GLY A 58 -11.18 -7.33 -11.10
C GLY A 58 -11.58 -6.36 -12.22
N ALA A 59 -12.25 -5.28 -11.82
CA ALA A 59 -12.61 -4.18 -12.73
C ALA A 59 -11.42 -3.28 -13.11
N GLY A 60 -10.21 -3.59 -12.63
CA GLY A 60 -9.05 -2.71 -12.74
C GLY A 60 -9.19 -1.44 -11.90
N TYR A 61 -8.59 -0.36 -12.38
CA TYR A 61 -8.66 0.98 -11.79
C TYR A 61 -9.21 1.96 -12.82
N SER A 62 -10.34 2.60 -12.51
CA SER A 62 -10.86 3.66 -13.37
C SER A 62 -9.96 4.90 -13.32
N ASP A 63 -10.07 5.80 -14.30
CA ASP A 63 -9.28 7.05 -14.29
C ASP A 63 -9.56 7.91 -13.05
N GLU A 64 -10.79 7.89 -12.54
CA GLU A 64 -11.17 8.58 -11.30
C GLU A 64 -10.44 7.98 -10.09
N GLU A 65 -10.39 6.65 -9.99
CA GLU A 65 -9.66 5.96 -8.92
C GLU A 65 -8.16 6.19 -9.04
N ARG A 66 -7.60 6.13 -10.26
CA ARG A 66 -6.19 6.41 -10.53
C ARG A 66 -5.80 7.80 -10.04
N ARG A 67 -6.67 8.80 -10.22
CA ARG A 67 -6.44 10.18 -9.73
C ARG A 67 -6.34 10.27 -8.21
N THR A 68 -7.00 9.39 -7.46
CA THR A 68 -6.87 9.36 -5.99
C THR A 68 -5.46 9.02 -5.51
N PHE A 69 -4.68 8.32 -6.34
CA PHE A 69 -3.29 7.97 -6.03
C PHE A 69 -2.29 9.09 -6.29
N ILE A 70 -2.68 10.18 -6.98
CA ILE A 70 -1.79 11.29 -7.32
C ILE A 70 -1.10 11.82 -6.06
N LYS A 71 -1.89 12.13 -5.02
CA LYS A 71 -1.40 12.61 -3.74
C LYS A 71 -0.34 11.65 -3.17
N ILE A 72 -0.66 10.37 -3.12
CA ILE A 72 0.18 9.34 -2.50
C ILE A 72 1.51 9.18 -3.26
N VAL A 73 1.47 9.25 -4.59
CA VAL A 73 2.69 9.24 -5.42
C VAL A 73 3.60 10.42 -5.06
N TYR A 74 3.06 11.63 -4.91
CA TYR A 74 3.85 12.79 -4.50
C TYR A 74 4.44 12.60 -3.10
N GLN A 75 3.63 12.19 -2.13
CA GLN A 75 4.11 11.90 -0.77
C GLN A 75 5.26 10.87 -0.78
N ASN A 76 5.18 9.83 -1.62
CA ASN A 76 6.23 8.82 -1.77
C ASN A 76 7.53 9.40 -2.33
N ILE A 77 7.47 10.34 -3.27
CA ILE A 77 8.64 11.03 -3.84
C ILE A 77 9.33 11.89 -2.79
N TYR A 78 8.57 12.75 -2.09
CA TYR A 78 9.13 13.60 -1.04
C TYR A 78 9.71 12.77 0.10
N MET A 79 9.00 11.73 0.55
CA MET A 79 9.49 10.79 1.56
C MET A 79 10.80 10.13 1.13
N ALA A 80 10.89 9.63 -0.10
CA ALA A 80 12.11 9.00 -0.61
C ALA A 80 13.30 9.98 -0.64
N MET A 81 13.08 11.21 -1.13
CA MET A 81 14.13 12.22 -1.17
C MET A 81 14.56 12.66 0.24
N PHE A 82 13.60 12.92 1.14
CA PHE A 82 13.85 13.25 2.53
C PHE A 82 14.69 12.17 3.24
N THR A 83 14.35 10.90 3.04
CA THR A 83 15.11 9.77 3.59
C THR A 83 16.55 9.76 3.08
N MET A 84 16.77 9.95 1.77
CA MET A 84 18.13 9.99 1.21
C MET A 84 18.95 11.18 1.73
N ILE A 85 18.32 12.34 1.88
CA ILE A 85 18.95 13.54 2.47
C ILE A 85 19.39 13.28 3.92
N ARG A 86 18.57 12.60 4.72
CA ARG A 86 18.94 12.20 6.10
C ARG A 86 20.05 11.15 6.12
N ALA A 87 19.98 10.17 5.21
CA ALA A 87 21.00 9.15 5.09
C ALA A 87 22.36 9.73 4.69
N LEU A 88 22.39 10.75 3.83
CA LEU A 88 23.62 11.44 3.41
C LEU A 88 24.39 12.01 4.62
N GLU A 89 23.69 12.62 5.58
CA GLU A 89 24.28 13.10 6.85
C GLU A 89 24.80 11.95 7.73
N SER A 90 24.01 10.87 7.85
CA SER A 90 24.37 9.70 8.66
C SER A 90 25.61 8.97 8.10
N LEU A 91 25.68 8.83 6.77
CA LEU A 91 26.76 8.18 6.05
C LEU A 91 27.98 9.10 5.85
N LYS A 92 27.87 10.38 6.24
CA LYS A 92 28.89 11.43 6.08
C LYS A 92 29.34 11.63 4.64
N ILE A 93 28.40 11.48 3.70
CA ILE A 93 28.60 11.78 2.29
C ILE A 93 28.35 13.28 2.11
N SER A 94 29.10 13.95 1.24
CA SER A 94 28.87 15.37 0.91
C SER A 94 28.17 15.49 -0.44
N TYR A 95 27.40 16.56 -0.63
CA TYR A 95 26.92 16.92 -1.96
C TYR A 95 28.11 17.32 -2.84
N GLU A 96 28.11 16.88 -4.10
CA GLU A 96 29.12 17.31 -5.07
C GLU A 96 28.85 18.76 -5.50
N ASN A 97 27.57 19.11 -5.68
CA ASN A 97 27.16 20.46 -6.01
C ASN A 97 26.78 21.23 -4.74
N PRO A 98 27.50 22.32 -4.37
CA PRO A 98 27.18 23.10 -3.19
C PRO A 98 25.78 23.72 -3.19
N ALA A 99 25.18 23.98 -4.36
CA ALA A 99 23.82 24.49 -4.47
C ALA A 99 22.78 23.48 -3.96
N ASN A 100 23.08 22.18 -4.01
CA ASN A 100 22.19 21.13 -3.53
C ASN A 100 22.01 21.14 -2.01
N GLN A 101 22.92 21.77 -1.26
CA GLN A 101 22.75 21.99 0.17
C GLN A 101 21.47 22.80 0.47
N ALA A 102 21.28 23.91 -0.24
CA ALA A 102 20.09 24.76 -0.08
C ALA A 102 18.81 24.05 -0.55
N TYR A 103 18.89 23.27 -1.63
CA TYR A 103 17.75 22.45 -2.08
C TYR A 103 17.38 21.36 -1.06
N ALA A 104 18.38 20.70 -0.45
CA ALA A 104 18.14 19.70 0.58
C ALA A 104 17.47 20.30 1.82
N GLU A 105 17.90 21.49 2.25
CA GLU A 105 17.28 22.22 3.35
C GLU A 105 15.82 22.58 3.04
N ALA A 106 15.53 23.11 1.85
CA ALA A 106 14.17 23.43 1.44
C ALA A 106 13.25 22.18 1.40
N ILE A 107 13.74 21.05 0.88
CA ILE A 107 12.96 19.79 0.86
C ILE A 107 12.77 19.21 2.26
N ARG A 108 13.74 19.41 3.18
CA ARG A 108 13.68 18.91 4.55
C ARG A 108 12.61 19.59 5.40
N GLU A 109 12.28 20.86 5.11
CA GLU A 109 11.24 21.60 5.82
C GLU A 109 9.82 21.19 5.42
N ILE A 110 9.66 20.43 4.34
CA ILE A 110 8.36 20.00 3.83
C ILE A 110 7.85 18.82 4.65
N ASP A 111 6.65 18.99 5.23
CA ASP A 111 5.87 17.86 5.72
C ASP A 111 5.29 17.07 4.54
N TYR A 112 5.98 15.99 4.17
CA TYR A 112 5.60 15.13 3.05
C TYR A 112 4.21 14.49 3.25
N GLU A 113 3.67 14.37 4.47
CA GLU A 113 2.33 13.80 4.69
C GLU A 113 1.22 14.76 4.24
N SER A 114 1.47 16.07 4.31
CA SER A 114 0.53 17.12 3.92
C SER A 114 0.52 17.43 2.42
N VAL A 115 1.52 16.96 1.67
CA VAL A 115 1.70 17.25 0.25
C VAL A 115 0.49 16.83 -0.58
N THR A 116 0.01 17.74 -1.44
CA THR A 116 -1.09 17.50 -2.38
C THR A 116 -0.73 17.80 -3.84
N SER A 117 0.33 18.58 -4.08
CA SER A 117 0.81 18.97 -5.40
C SER A 117 2.34 18.97 -5.47
N MET A 118 2.88 18.99 -6.70
CA MET A 118 4.31 19.17 -6.95
C MET A 118 4.57 20.63 -7.34
N ASP A 119 5.17 21.40 -6.44
CA ASP A 119 5.63 22.75 -6.77
C ASP A 119 6.76 22.67 -7.82
N PRO A 120 6.71 23.44 -8.91
CA PRO A 120 7.79 23.49 -9.89
C PRO A 120 9.18 23.75 -9.28
N GLN A 121 9.28 24.55 -8.22
CA GLN A 121 10.55 24.79 -7.52
C GLN A 121 11.06 23.53 -6.82
N HIS A 122 10.16 22.76 -6.19
CA HIS A 122 10.53 21.49 -5.57
C HIS A 122 10.92 20.45 -6.63
N VAL A 123 10.26 20.44 -7.79
CA VAL A 123 10.63 19.54 -8.90
C VAL A 123 12.05 19.80 -9.37
N ILE A 124 12.45 21.08 -9.51
CA ILE A 124 13.82 21.48 -9.86
C ILE A 124 14.80 21.02 -8.78
N ALA A 125 14.47 21.27 -7.50
CA ALA A 125 15.29 20.87 -6.37
C ALA A 125 15.50 19.35 -6.30
N ILE A 126 14.41 18.56 -6.37
CA ILE A 126 14.45 17.10 -6.33
C ILE A 126 15.24 16.55 -7.52
N ARG A 127 15.09 17.14 -8.72
CA ARG A 127 15.87 16.74 -9.89
C ARG A 127 17.37 17.01 -9.69
N SER A 128 17.72 18.22 -9.26
CA SER A 128 19.11 18.62 -9.00
C SER A 128 19.77 17.75 -7.92
N LEU A 129 19.00 17.38 -6.88
CA LEU A 129 19.43 16.44 -5.85
C LEU A 129 19.58 15.02 -6.41
N TRP A 130 18.61 14.53 -7.19
CA TRP A 130 18.69 13.17 -7.74
C TRP A 130 19.87 13.00 -8.69
N ASP A 131 20.25 14.06 -9.43
CA ASP A 131 21.40 14.05 -10.34
C ASP A 131 22.75 14.26 -9.63
N ASP A 132 22.75 14.58 -8.32
CA ASP A 132 23.98 14.76 -7.55
C ASP A 132 24.71 13.43 -7.31
N PRO A 133 26.01 13.34 -7.64
CA PRO A 133 26.82 12.15 -7.36
C PRO A 133 26.78 11.69 -5.89
N GLY A 134 26.72 12.59 -4.92
CA GLY A 134 26.62 12.23 -3.50
C GLY A 134 25.28 11.57 -3.15
N ILE A 135 24.18 12.03 -3.76
CA ILE A 135 22.87 11.37 -3.61
C ILE A 135 22.85 10.02 -4.34
N LYS A 136 23.49 9.90 -5.52
CA LYS A 136 23.62 8.60 -6.20
C LYS A 136 24.41 7.61 -5.36
N GLU A 137 25.54 8.02 -4.77
CA GLU A 137 26.31 7.18 -3.85
C GLU A 137 25.48 6.75 -2.64
N CYS A 138 24.72 7.69 -2.05
CA CYS A 138 23.79 7.41 -0.97
C CYS A 138 22.76 6.33 -1.38
N TYR A 139 22.16 6.45 -2.56
CA TYR A 139 21.22 5.46 -3.10
C TYR A 139 21.85 4.09 -3.36
N ASP A 140 23.11 4.03 -3.78
CA ASP A 140 23.82 2.75 -3.96
C ASP A 140 24.04 2.04 -2.62
N ARG A 141 24.14 2.81 -1.53
CA ARG A 141 24.24 2.34 -0.14
C ARG A 141 22.87 2.21 0.56
N ARG A 142 21.76 2.23 -0.18
CA ARG A 142 20.38 2.13 0.35
C ARG A 142 20.07 0.90 1.23
N ARG A 143 20.93 -0.11 1.27
CA ARG A 143 20.81 -1.25 2.20
C ARG A 143 21.18 -0.89 3.65
N GLU A 144 21.88 0.22 3.86
CA GLU A 144 22.31 0.70 5.18
C GLU A 144 21.23 1.51 5.90
N TYR A 145 20.12 1.85 5.22
CA TYR A 145 19.01 2.62 5.78
C TYR A 145 17.68 2.24 5.11
N GLN A 146 16.57 2.74 5.64
CA GLN A 146 15.24 2.34 5.17
C GLN A 146 14.76 3.23 4.03
N LEU A 147 14.97 2.80 2.79
CA LEU A 147 14.47 3.46 1.58
C LEU A 147 13.46 2.59 0.86
N THR A 148 12.42 3.21 0.28
CA THR A 148 11.45 2.49 -0.55
C THR A 148 12.09 1.97 -1.84
N ASP A 149 11.82 0.70 -2.18
CA ASP A 149 12.28 0.10 -3.45
C ASP A 149 11.79 0.86 -4.70
N SER A 150 10.67 1.57 -4.58
CA SER A 150 10.09 2.38 -5.66
C SER A 150 10.74 3.76 -5.84
N ALA A 151 11.65 4.18 -4.95
CA ALA A 151 12.28 5.50 -4.99
C ALA A 151 12.89 5.82 -6.37
N LYS A 152 13.76 4.94 -6.88
CA LYS A 152 14.41 5.12 -8.18
C LYS A 152 13.40 5.23 -9.32
N TYR A 153 12.38 4.41 -9.32
CA TYR A 153 11.36 4.45 -10.37
C TYR A 153 10.68 5.83 -10.44
N TYR A 154 10.26 6.38 -9.31
CA TYR A 154 9.59 7.67 -9.32
C TYR A 154 10.53 8.81 -9.64
N LEU A 155 11.75 8.80 -9.09
CA LEU A 155 12.74 9.85 -9.33
C LEU A 155 13.22 9.88 -10.79
N ASP A 156 13.39 8.71 -11.43
CA ASP A 156 13.70 8.62 -12.86
C ASP A 156 12.54 9.08 -13.76
N ASN A 157 11.30 9.07 -13.25
CA ASN A 157 10.10 9.47 -13.98
C ASN A 157 9.52 10.81 -13.50
N LEU A 158 10.31 11.60 -12.77
CA LEU A 158 9.85 12.84 -12.14
C LEU A 158 9.20 13.78 -13.17
N ASP A 159 9.78 13.91 -14.36
CA ASP A 159 9.33 14.76 -15.46
C ASP A 159 7.90 14.46 -15.90
N ARG A 160 7.53 13.18 -15.97
CA ARG A 160 6.18 12.72 -16.33
C ARG A 160 5.21 12.95 -15.17
N ILE A 161 5.67 12.73 -13.95
CA ILE A 161 4.85 12.81 -12.74
C ILE A 161 4.56 14.26 -12.36
N SER A 162 5.45 15.20 -12.67
CA SER A 162 5.30 16.62 -12.37
C SER A 162 4.41 17.37 -13.38
N GLN A 163 3.90 16.71 -14.43
CA GLN A 163 3.04 17.39 -15.41
C GLN A 163 1.67 17.74 -14.80
N PRO A 164 1.08 18.90 -15.16
CA PRO A 164 -0.23 19.32 -14.62
C PRO A 164 -1.38 18.36 -14.92
N ASP A 165 -1.30 17.60 -16.01
CA ASP A 165 -2.30 16.63 -16.47
C ASP A 165 -1.95 15.18 -16.08
N TYR A 166 -0.98 14.99 -15.18
CA TYR A 166 -0.54 13.68 -14.73
C TYR A 166 -1.69 12.82 -14.19
N VAL A 167 -1.82 11.61 -14.76
CA VAL A 167 -2.68 10.54 -14.25
C VAL A 167 -1.80 9.30 -13.99
N PRO A 168 -1.77 8.77 -12.75
CA PRO A 168 -0.94 7.62 -12.40
C PRO A 168 -1.22 6.42 -13.30
N THR A 169 -0.18 5.82 -13.87
CA THR A 169 -0.28 4.56 -14.61
C THR A 169 -0.53 3.39 -13.66
N LEU A 170 -0.92 2.24 -14.19
CA LEU A 170 -1.01 1.01 -13.38
C LEU A 170 0.35 0.67 -12.74
N GLN A 171 1.46 0.97 -13.41
CA GLN A 171 2.79 0.78 -12.86
C GLN A 171 3.08 1.72 -11.69
N ASP A 172 2.61 2.97 -11.75
CA ASP A 172 2.69 3.92 -10.63
C ASP A 172 1.89 3.41 -9.43
N ILE A 173 0.67 2.89 -9.66
CA ILE A 173 -0.20 2.35 -8.61
C ILE A 173 0.38 1.10 -7.98
N LEU A 174 0.99 0.21 -8.76
CA LEU A 174 1.63 -1.00 -8.24
C LEU A 174 2.82 -0.67 -7.33
N ARG A 175 3.55 0.40 -7.65
CA ARG A 175 4.75 0.82 -6.91
C ARG A 175 4.47 1.76 -5.73
N VAL A 176 3.27 2.32 -5.64
CA VAL A 176 2.96 3.27 -4.58
C VAL A 176 2.87 2.53 -3.25
N ARG A 177 3.59 3.06 -2.27
CA ARG A 177 3.61 2.52 -0.92
C ARG A 177 2.57 3.24 -0.08
N VAL A 178 1.66 2.44 0.46
CA VAL A 178 0.72 2.82 1.51
C VAL A 178 0.86 1.78 2.60
N PRO A 179 1.29 2.15 3.83
CA PRO A 179 1.34 1.20 4.93
C PRO A 179 -0.06 0.62 5.17
N THR A 180 -0.20 -0.70 5.04
CA THR A 180 -1.45 -1.39 5.39
C THR A 180 -1.63 -1.36 6.90
N THR A 181 -2.70 -0.71 7.35
CA THR A 181 -3.13 -0.68 8.74
C THR A 181 -4.42 -1.50 8.88
N GLY A 182 -4.47 -2.36 9.89
CA GLY A 182 -5.61 -3.24 10.14
C GLY A 182 -5.70 -4.41 9.16
N ILE A 183 -6.95 -4.78 8.86
CA ILE A 183 -7.33 -5.92 8.04
C ILE A 183 -8.14 -5.37 6.89
N VAL A 184 -7.73 -5.65 5.65
CA VAL A 184 -8.44 -5.20 4.45
C VAL A 184 -8.82 -6.42 3.62
N GLU A 185 -10.09 -6.51 3.28
CA GLU A 185 -10.63 -7.62 2.49
C GLU A 185 -10.93 -7.17 1.06
N TYR A 186 -10.50 -7.98 0.09
CA TYR A 186 -10.68 -7.76 -1.33
C TYR A 186 -11.42 -8.94 -1.94
N PRO A 187 -12.75 -8.83 -2.14
CA PRO A 187 -13.50 -9.82 -2.89
C PRO A 187 -13.22 -9.65 -4.38
N PHE A 188 -13.02 -10.75 -5.09
CA PHE A 188 -13.05 -10.78 -6.55
C PHE A 188 -13.61 -12.12 -7.03
N ASP A 189 -14.28 -12.07 -8.17
CA ASP A 189 -14.87 -13.25 -8.79
C ASP A 189 -13.88 -13.83 -9.80
N LEU A 190 -13.57 -15.11 -9.65
CA LEU A 190 -12.82 -15.87 -10.65
C LEU A 190 -13.71 -17.01 -11.15
N ASP A 191 -14.20 -16.85 -12.38
CA ASP A 191 -15.18 -17.71 -13.04
C ASP A 191 -16.51 -17.83 -12.27
N SER A 192 -16.57 -18.79 -11.34
CA SER A 192 -17.76 -19.12 -10.54
C SER A 192 -17.46 -19.26 -9.04
N ILE A 193 -16.20 -18.98 -8.67
CA ILE A 193 -15.68 -19.01 -7.31
C ILE A 193 -15.43 -17.57 -6.87
N ILE A 194 -15.92 -17.24 -5.68
CA ILE A 194 -15.70 -15.93 -5.08
C ILE A 194 -14.43 -16.05 -4.24
N PHE A 195 -13.38 -15.33 -4.59
CA PHE A 195 -12.18 -15.27 -3.77
C PHE A 195 -12.24 -14.04 -2.87
N ARG A 196 -11.99 -14.25 -1.58
CA ARG A 196 -11.81 -13.16 -0.60
C ARG A 196 -10.37 -13.14 -0.15
N MET A 197 -9.58 -12.22 -0.70
CA MET A 197 -8.21 -11.99 -0.23
C MET A 197 -8.21 -11.09 0.99
N VAL A 198 -7.45 -11.48 2.01
CA VAL A 198 -7.31 -10.72 3.25
C VAL A 198 -5.87 -10.23 3.36
N ASP A 199 -5.67 -8.92 3.24
CA ASP A 199 -4.40 -8.25 3.55
C ASP A 199 -4.37 -7.91 5.03
N VAL A 200 -3.22 -8.15 5.65
CA VAL A 200 -2.95 -7.73 7.02
C VAL A 200 -1.64 -6.98 7.08
N GLY A 201 -1.58 -5.96 7.95
CA GLY A 201 -0.34 -5.23 8.20
C GLY A 201 0.80 -6.18 8.60
N GLY A 202 1.94 -6.07 7.91
CA GLY A 202 3.12 -6.93 8.14
C GLY A 202 4.00 -6.53 9.32
N GLN A 203 3.81 -5.31 9.83
CA GLN A 203 4.53 -4.73 10.96
C GLN A 203 4.16 -5.43 12.27
N ARG A 204 5.11 -5.56 13.21
CA ARG A 204 4.95 -6.21 14.53
C ARG A 204 3.80 -5.63 15.34
N SER A 205 3.54 -4.33 15.23
CA SER A 205 2.38 -3.67 15.84
C SER A 205 1.04 -4.23 15.34
N GLU A 206 0.99 -4.61 14.06
CA GLU A 206 -0.21 -5.12 13.38
C GLU A 206 -0.36 -6.64 13.52
N ARG A 207 0.72 -7.39 13.78
CA ARG A 207 0.69 -8.87 13.92
C ARG A 207 -0.28 -9.37 15.00
N ARG A 208 -0.52 -8.58 16.06
CA ARG A 208 -1.51 -8.93 17.10
C ARG A 208 -2.94 -9.03 16.56
N LYS A 209 -3.25 -8.35 15.45
CA LYS A 209 -4.57 -8.36 14.81
C LYS A 209 -4.78 -9.58 13.91
N TRP A 210 -3.71 -10.28 13.53
CA TRP A 210 -3.80 -11.40 12.59
C TRP A 210 -4.71 -12.52 13.10
N ILE A 211 -4.76 -12.75 14.42
CA ILE A 211 -5.62 -13.80 15.01
C ILE A 211 -7.09 -13.65 14.61
N HIS A 212 -7.56 -12.42 14.35
CA HIS A 212 -8.95 -12.13 13.99
C HIS A 212 -9.32 -12.51 12.55
N CYS A 213 -8.35 -12.81 11.67
CA CYS A 213 -8.62 -13.18 10.29
C CYS A 213 -8.37 -14.66 9.96
N PHE A 214 -7.90 -15.47 10.91
CA PHE A 214 -7.66 -16.93 10.71
C PHE A 214 -8.93 -17.79 10.68
N GLU A 215 -10.07 -17.27 11.12
CA GLU A 215 -11.32 -18.03 11.08
C GLU A 215 -11.76 -18.25 9.62
N SER A 216 -12.12 -19.50 9.32
CA SER A 216 -12.66 -19.93 8.02
C SER A 216 -11.75 -19.62 6.82
N VAL A 217 -10.42 -19.64 7.01
CA VAL A 217 -9.46 -19.47 5.92
C VAL A 217 -9.32 -20.77 5.13
N THR A 218 -9.44 -20.68 3.81
CA THR A 218 -9.24 -21.82 2.89
C THR A 218 -7.75 -22.09 2.68
N SER A 219 -6.95 -21.04 2.46
CA SER A 219 -5.51 -21.16 2.23
C SER A 219 -4.75 -19.95 2.73
N ILE A 220 -3.51 -20.18 3.15
CA ILE A 220 -2.56 -19.14 3.55
C ILE A 220 -1.52 -18.98 2.45
N MET A 221 -1.28 -17.74 2.04
CA MET A 221 -0.23 -17.36 1.11
C MET A 221 0.82 -16.54 1.87
N PHE A 222 2.00 -17.12 2.07
CA PHE A 222 3.08 -16.48 2.81
C PHE A 222 4.09 -15.85 1.83
N LEU A 223 4.24 -14.53 1.89
CA LEU A 223 5.11 -13.75 0.99
C LEU A 223 6.38 -13.34 1.72
N VAL A 224 7.52 -13.53 1.04
CA VAL A 224 8.86 -13.18 1.50
C VAL A 224 9.57 -12.37 0.42
N ALA A 225 10.11 -11.21 0.79
CA ALA A 225 10.97 -10.44 -0.10
C ALA A 225 12.38 -11.03 -0.10
N LEU A 226 12.83 -11.50 -1.26
CA LEU A 226 14.18 -12.05 -1.42
C LEU A 226 15.26 -10.95 -1.35
N SER A 227 14.89 -9.71 -1.65
CA SER A 227 15.78 -8.53 -1.61
C SER A 227 16.10 -8.06 -0.19
N GLU A 228 15.36 -8.51 0.82
CA GLU A 228 15.54 -8.07 2.22
C GLU A 228 16.63 -8.88 2.96
N TYR A 229 17.33 -9.81 2.29
CA TYR A 229 18.29 -10.70 2.94
C TYR A 229 19.49 -9.98 3.59
N ASP A 230 19.85 -8.79 3.09
CA ASP A 230 20.94 -7.94 3.61
C ASP A 230 20.43 -6.65 4.28
N GLN A 231 19.13 -6.58 4.61
CA GLN A 231 18.51 -5.43 5.23
C GLN A 231 18.24 -5.64 6.73
N VAL A 232 18.16 -4.54 7.47
CA VAL A 232 17.74 -4.52 8.88
C VAL A 232 16.24 -4.23 8.93
N LEU A 233 15.52 -4.78 9.92
CA LEU A 233 14.11 -4.45 10.10
C LEU A 233 13.96 -3.05 10.71
N VAL A 234 13.02 -2.25 10.18
CA VAL A 234 12.63 -0.92 10.71
C VAL A 234 12.34 -0.97 12.22
N GLU A 235 11.81 -2.08 12.70
CA GLU A 235 11.30 -2.25 14.06
C GLU A 235 12.39 -2.63 15.06
N SER A 236 13.64 -2.85 14.61
CA SER A 236 14.75 -3.35 15.41
C SER A 236 15.52 -2.28 16.19
N ASP A 237 15.27 -0.99 15.93
CA ASP A 237 16.02 0.11 16.58
C ASP A 237 15.89 0.16 18.12
N ASN A 238 14.97 -0.62 18.71
CA ASN A 238 14.75 -0.63 20.17
C ASN A 238 14.82 -2.00 20.87
N GLU A 239 14.99 -3.12 20.17
CA GLU A 239 15.06 -4.43 20.83
C GLU A 239 16.08 -5.37 20.17
N VAL A 240 16.98 -5.90 21.00
CA VAL A 240 17.99 -6.89 20.68
C VAL A 240 17.38 -8.04 19.88
N ASN A 241 17.89 -8.21 18.65
CA ASN A 241 17.89 -9.41 17.81
C ASN A 241 16.97 -10.55 18.28
N HIS A 242 15.71 -10.48 17.88
CA HIS A 242 14.97 -11.70 17.55
C HIS A 242 14.41 -11.53 16.14
N CYS A 243 15.16 -12.04 15.18
CA CYS A 243 14.58 -12.44 13.90
C CYS A 243 13.56 -13.55 14.17
N PHE A 244 12.44 -13.50 13.44
CA PHE A 244 11.19 -14.28 13.53
C PHE A 244 10.09 -13.64 14.41
#